data_AF-A0A349MY67-F1
#
_entry.id   AF-A0A349MY67-F1
#
_cell.length_a   1.000
_cell.length_b   1.000
_cell.length_c   1.000
_cell.angle_alpha   90.00
_cell.angle_beta   90.00
_cell.angle_gamma   90.00
#
_symmetry.space_group_name_H-M   'P 1'
#
loop_
_entity.id
_entity.type
_entity.pdbx_description
1 polymer ?
#
loop_
_entity_poly.entity_id
_entity_poly.type
_entity_poly.pdbx_seq_one_letter_code
_entity_poly.pdbx_strand_id
1 'polypeptide(L)' 'DEPTNHLDDETKNALADALNKFRGNLIMVSHEEGFYDDWIDEVLNVEKLSLRKSEK' A
#
# COMPACT_ATOMS: atom_id res chain seq x y z
N ASP A 1 8.20 -1.30 5.49
CA ASP A 1 7.83 0.12 5.53
C ASP A 1 8.52 0.76 4.34
N GLU A 2 7.76 1.32 3.41
CA GLU A 2 8.25 1.79 2.10
C GLU A 2 8.92 0.70 1.23
N PRO A 3 8.18 -0.36 0.84
CA PRO A 3 8.72 -1.46 0.03
C PRO A 3 9.18 -1.04 -1.37
N THR A 4 8.85 0.17 -1.82
CA THR A 4 9.15 0.72 -3.15
C THR A 4 10.43 1.56 -3.19
N ASN A 5 11.03 1.87 -2.03
CA ASN A 5 12.13 2.82 -1.99
C ASN A 5 13.39 2.24 -2.66
N HIS A 6 14.05 3.06 -3.47
CA HIS A 6 15.22 2.67 -4.28
C HIS A 6 14.99 1.54 -5.31
N LEU A 7 13.73 1.18 -5.59
CA LEU A 7 13.39 0.18 -6.63
C LEU A 7 13.10 0.85 -7.96
N ASP A 8 13.56 0.24 -9.05
CA ASP A 8 13.09 0.56 -10.40
C ASP A 8 11.69 -0.03 -10.65
N ASP A 9 11.05 0.44 -11.72
CA ASP A 9 9.67 0.05 -12.05
C ASP A 9 9.53 -1.46 -12.27
N GLU A 10 10.56 -2.12 -12.82
CA GLU A 10 10.56 -3.57 -13.03
C GLU A 10 10.52 -4.32 -11.70
N THR A 11 11.36 -3.91 -10.74
CA THR A 11 11.41 -4.55 -9.42
C THR A 11 10.13 -4.28 -8.62
N LYS A 12 9.53 -3.09 -8.76
CA LYS A 12 8.23 -2.78 -8.17
C LYS A 12 7.14 -3.71 -8.70
N ASN A 13 7.07 -3.91 -10.02
CA ASN A 13 6.09 -4.80 -10.63
C ASN A 13 6.28 -6.26 -10.18
N ALA A 14 7.52 -6.73 -10.12
CA ALA A 14 7.83 -8.08 -9.63
C ALA A 14 7.43 -8.27 -8.16
N LEU A 15 7.63 -7.25 -7.32
CA LEU A 15 7.22 -7.26 -5.92
C LEU A 15 5.69 -7.27 -5.77
N ALA A 16 4.98 -6.42 -6.51
CA ALA A 16 3.53 -6.40 -6.54
C ALA A 16 2.96 -7.77 -6.93
N ASP A 17 3.50 -8.39 -7.97
CA ASP A 17 3.13 -9.74 -8.41
C ASP A 17 3.34 -10.81 -7.33
N ALA A 18 4.46 -10.72 -6.59
CA ALA A 18 4.77 -11.66 -5.52
C ALA A 18 3.82 -11.49 -4.33
N LEU A 19 3.54 -10.24 -3.95
CA LEU A 19 2.62 -9.91 -2.86
C LEU A 19 1.18 -10.29 -3.20
N ASN A 20 0.73 -10.05 -4.44
CA ASN A 20 -0.61 -10.45 -4.89
C ASN A 20 -0.81 -11.98 -4.91
N LYS A 21 0.28 -12.76 -5.08
CA LYS A 21 0.25 -14.23 -5.01
C LYS A 21 0.39 -14.77 -3.59
N PHE A 22 0.67 -13.91 -2.60
CA PHE A 22 0.81 -14.33 -1.21
C PHE A 22 -0.53 -14.81 -0.66
N ARG A 23 -0.58 -16.03 -0.11
CA ARG A 23 -1.83 -16.67 0.34
C ARG A 23 -2.25 -16.26 1.76
N GLY A 24 -1.75 -15.13 2.26
CA GLY A 24 -2.04 -14.61 3.60
C GLY A 24 -2.51 -13.17 3.55
N ASN A 25 -2.81 -12.60 4.72
CA ASN A 25 -3.20 -11.20 4.82
C ASN A 25 -1.97 -10.30 4.77
N LEU A 26 -2.06 -9.23 4.00
CA LEU A 26 -1.04 -8.20 3.90
C LEU A 26 -1.52 -6.91 4.55
N ILE A 27 -0.71 -6.33 5.43
CA ILE A 27 -0.84 -4.93 5.84
C ILE A 27 0.39 -4.22 5.31
N MET A 28 0.17 -3.21 4.48
CA MET A 28 1.22 -2.46 3.82
C MET A 28 1.07 -0.97 4.10
N VAL A 29 2.21 -0.31 4.28
CA VAL A 29 2.33 1.15 4.38
C VAL A 29 3.20 1.60 3.22
N SER A 30 2.64 2.45 2.36
CA SER A 30 3.28 3.00 1.16
C SER A 30 2.91 4.47 1.02
N HIS A 31 3.82 5.28 0.49
CA HIS A 31 3.57 6.67 0.10
C HIS A 31 3.26 6.81 -1.40
N GLU A 32 3.41 5.75 -2.19
CA GLU A 32 3.18 5.74 -3.63
C GLU A 32 1.83 5.09 -3.96
N GLU A 33 0.84 5.90 -4.37
CA GLU A 33 -0.50 5.39 -4.73
C GLU A 33 -0.45 4.42 -5.91
N GLY A 34 0.31 4.77 -6.97
CA GLY A 34 0.44 3.94 -8.17
C GLY A 34 1.08 2.57 -7.95
N PHE A 35 1.71 2.33 -6.80
CA PHE A 35 2.24 1.00 -6.49
C PHE A 35 1.15 0.01 -6.08
N TYR A 36 0.11 0.46 -5.36
CA TYR A 36 -0.88 -0.43 -4.74
C TYR A 36 -2.29 -0.34 -5.33
N ASP A 37 -2.59 0.72 -6.09
CA ASP A 37 -3.95 1.03 -6.56
C ASP A 37 -4.60 -0.11 -7.36
N ASP A 38 -3.79 -0.91 -8.07
CA ASP A 38 -4.27 -1.95 -8.98
C ASP A 38 -4.48 -3.33 -8.34
N TRP A 39 -4.05 -3.56 -7.09
CA TRP A 39 -4.07 -4.90 -6.49
C TRP A 39 -4.33 -4.98 -4.98
N ILE A 40 -4.46 -3.86 -4.28
CA ILE A 40 -4.85 -3.87 -2.87
C ILE A 40 -6.38 -3.94 -2.71
N ASP A 41 -6.85 -4.66 -1.70
CA ASP A 41 -8.29 -4.78 -1.45
C ASP A 41 -8.90 -3.51 -0.82
N GLU A 42 -8.18 -2.87 0.12
CA GLU A 42 -8.69 -1.75 0.92
C GLU A 42 -7.58 -0.75 1.26
N VAL A 43 -7.89 0.55 1.21
CA VAL A 43 -6.95 1.63 1.52
C VAL A 43 -7.38 2.39 2.76
N LEU A 44 -6.54 2.37 3.80
CA LEU A 44 -6.75 3.10 5.04
C LEU A 44 -6.01 4.44 5.04
N ASN A 45 -6.74 5.54 4.78
CA ASN A 45 -6.17 6.88 4.86
C ASN A 45 -6.14 7.38 6.31
N VAL A 46 -4.93 7.45 6.88
CA VAL A 46 -4.70 7.85 8.28
C VAL A 46 -5.05 9.31 8.56
N GLU A 47 -4.84 10.22 7.61
CA GLU A 47 -5.19 11.64 7.75
C GLU A 47 -6.71 11.82 7.94
N LYS A 48 -7.51 11.18 7.07
CA LYS A 48 -8.97 11.22 7.15
C LYS A 48 -9.50 10.61 8.45
N LEU A 49 -8.82 9.58 8.98
CA LEU A 49 -9.18 8.97 10.27
C LEU A 49 -8.91 9.90 11.45
N SER A 50 -7.84 10.69 11.40
CA SER A 50 -7.51 11.67 12.43
C SER A 50 -8.57 12.78 12.50
N LEU A 51 -9.03 13.27 11.35
CA LEU A 51 -10.05 14.34 11.28
C LEU A 51 -11.42 13.91 11.83
N ARG A 52 -11.80 12.63 11.68
CA ARG A 52 -13.05 12.09 12.27
C ARG A 52 -13.07 12.07 13.79
N LYS A 53 -11.92 12.08 14.47
CA LYS A 53 -11.87 12.13 15.94
C LYS A 53 -12.13 13.52 16.50
N SER A 54 -11.94 14.56 15.70
CA SER A 54 -12.06 15.97 16.11
C SER A 54 -13.50 16.48 16.13
N GLU A 55 -14.44 15.74 15.55
CA GLU A 55 -15.87 16.10 15.48
C GLU A 55 -16.72 15.48 16.61
N LYS A 56 -16.09 15.04 17.71
CA LYS A 56 -16.78 14.55 18.92
C LYS A 56 -16.61 15.50 20.10
#